data_AF-A0A973TBR5-F1
#
_entry.id   AF-A0A973TBR5-F1
#
_cell.length_a   1.000
_cell.length_b   1.000
_cell.length_c   1.000
_cell.angle_alpha   90.00
_cell.angle_beta   90.00
_cell.angle_gamma   90.00
#
_symmetry.space_group_name_H-M   'P 1'
#
loop_
_entity.id
_entity.type
_entity.pdbx_description
1 polymer ?
#
loop_
_entity_poly.entity_id
_entity_poly.type
_entity_poly.pdbx_seq_one_letter_code
_entity_poly.pdbx_strand_id
1 'polypeptide(L)'
;MAMMGMLPMIASMVGSNSALVGFGIHMVISILIGVGLTVPFAGLLTTYGRGTLIGMAYGAFWWVLGPLLIMPMMLGMPLFMVNATAGWSLMGHLIYGIILAVVAVRVLKHADER
;
A
#
# COMPACT_ATOMS: atom_id res chain seq x y z
N MET A 1 -5.43 3.60 -7.80
CA MET A 1 -6.41 3.68 -6.70
C MET A 1 -7.19 4.99 -6.65
N ALA A 2 -6.69 6.12 -7.19
CA ALA A 2 -7.41 7.41 -7.08
C ALA A 2 -8.75 7.50 -7.83
N MET A 3 -9.04 6.55 -8.73
CA MET A 3 -10.29 6.49 -9.49
C MET A 3 -11.41 5.84 -8.66
N MET A 4 -12.68 6.05 -9.05
CA MET A 4 -13.88 5.46 -8.42
C MET A 4 -14.27 6.01 -7.03
N GLY A 5 -13.94 7.26 -6.69
CA GLY A 5 -14.36 7.88 -5.42
C GLY A 5 -13.63 7.36 -4.18
N MET A 6 -12.51 6.67 -4.37
CA MET A 6 -11.74 6.06 -3.29
C MET A 6 -11.04 7.09 -2.38
N LEU A 7 -10.61 8.24 -2.94
CA LEU A 7 -9.99 9.30 -2.14
C LEU A 7 -10.99 9.92 -1.15
N PRO A 8 -12.22 10.32 -1.56
CA PRO A 8 -13.28 10.66 -0.59
C PRO A 8 -13.57 9.56 0.44
N MET A 9 -13.54 8.28 0.06
CA MET A 9 -13.74 7.16 0.99
C MET A 9 -12.62 7.05 2.04
N ILE A 10 -11.38 7.35 1.67
CA ILE A 10 -10.27 7.43 2.63
C ILE A 10 -10.42 8.66 3.53
N ALA A 11 -10.85 9.79 2.97
CA ALA A 11 -11.10 11.01 3.74
C ALA A 11 -12.19 10.81 4.82
N SER A 12 -13.20 9.98 4.53
CA SER A 12 -14.31 9.75 5.47
C SER A 12 -13.88 8.99 6.73
N MET A 13 -12.76 8.26 6.68
CA MET A 13 -12.15 7.62 7.85
C MET A 13 -11.75 8.61 8.95
N VAL A 14 -11.61 9.89 8.61
CA VAL A 14 -11.35 10.99 9.57
C VAL A 14 -12.48 12.02 9.59
N GLY A 15 -13.67 11.66 9.09
CA GLY A 15 -14.84 12.55 9.06
C GLY A 15 -14.81 13.64 7.98
N SER A 16 -13.97 13.52 6.94
CA SER A 16 -13.90 14.48 5.83
C SER A 16 -14.45 13.90 4.53
N ASN A 17 -15.00 14.74 3.66
CA ASN A 17 -15.41 14.35 2.29
C ASN A 17 -14.47 14.93 1.21
N SER A 18 -13.39 15.61 1.61
CA SER A 18 -12.46 16.26 0.67
C SER A 18 -11.50 15.24 0.05
N ALA A 19 -11.50 15.16 -1.29
CA ALA A 19 -10.55 14.32 -2.02
C ALA A 19 -9.08 14.71 -1.74
N LEU A 20 -8.80 15.99 -1.45
CA LEU A 20 -7.46 16.46 -1.09
C LEU A 20 -7.02 15.92 0.28
N VAL A 21 -7.94 15.91 1.26
CA VAL A 21 -7.68 15.33 2.59
C VAL A 21 -7.43 13.82 2.46
N GLY A 22 -8.28 13.12 1.70
CA GLY A 22 -8.11 11.69 1.43
C GLY A 22 -6.79 11.37 0.72
N PHE A 23 -6.38 12.20 -0.23
CA PHE A 23 -5.07 12.09 -0.88
C PHE A 23 -3.92 12.24 0.13
N GLY A 24 -3.95 13.27 0.98
CA GLY A 24 -2.93 13.50 2.00
C GLY A 24 -2.79 12.31 2.95
N ILE A 25 -3.91 11.78 3.44
CA ILE A 25 -3.94 10.59 4.31
C ILE A 25 -3.37 9.38 3.57
N HIS A 26 -3.78 9.16 2.32
CA HIS A 26 -3.30 8.03 1.52
C HIS A 26 -1.79 8.11 1.28
N MET A 27 -1.23 9.30 1.07
CA MET A 27 0.21 9.51 0.95
C MET A 27 0.95 9.21 2.24
N VAL A 28 0.45 9.68 3.39
CA VAL A 28 1.05 9.38 4.70
C VAL A 28 1.07 7.87 4.95
N ILE A 29 -0.06 7.18 4.73
CA ILE A 29 -0.14 5.71 4.86
C ILE A 29 0.87 5.04 3.92
N SER A 30 0.95 5.49 2.67
CA SER A 30 1.90 4.94 1.67
C SER A 30 3.36 5.13 2.10
N ILE A 31 3.71 6.25 2.73
CA ILE A 31 5.07 6.47 3.25
C ILE A 31 5.35 5.51 4.41
N LEU A 32 4.42 5.39 5.37
CA LEU A 32 4.57 4.52 6.54
C LEU A 32 4.72 3.05 6.13
N ILE A 33 3.90 2.59 5.20
CA ILE A 33 3.99 1.25 4.61
C ILE A 33 5.34 1.08 3.89
N GLY A 34 5.78 2.10 3.13
CA GLY A 34 7.06 2.08 2.44
C GLY A 34 8.27 1.93 3.37
N VAL A 35 8.30 2.71 4.45
CA VAL A 35 9.29 2.61 5.52
C VAL A 35 9.22 1.24 6.20
N GLY A 36 7.99 0.76 6.47
CA GLY A 36 7.72 -0.53 7.09
C GLY A 36 8.18 -1.74 6.26
N LEU A 37 8.28 -1.62 4.93
CA LEU A 37 8.96 -2.61 4.11
C LEU A 37 10.47 -2.42 4.16
N THR A 38 10.92 -1.20 3.86
CA THR A 38 12.31 -0.95 3.46
C THR A 38 13.28 -1.10 4.64
N VAL A 39 12.95 -0.55 5.80
CA VAL A 39 13.86 -0.50 6.95
C VAL A 39 14.04 -1.87 7.61
N PRO A 40 12.98 -2.56 8.09
CA PRO A 40 13.17 -3.83 8.80
C PRO A 40 13.53 -5.00 7.86
N PHE A 41 13.16 -4.94 6.58
CA PHE A 41 13.43 -6.01 5.62
C PHE A 41 14.58 -5.71 4.66
N ALA A 42 15.43 -4.70 4.95
CA ALA A 42 16.54 -4.31 4.09
C ALA A 42 17.42 -5.50 3.65
N GLY A 43 17.75 -6.40 4.59
CA GLY A 43 18.55 -7.61 4.32
C GLY A 43 17.87 -8.66 3.42
N LEU A 44 16.55 -8.56 3.19
CA LEU A 44 15.83 -9.43 2.24
C LEU A 44 15.74 -8.81 0.84
N LEU A 45 15.92 -7.49 0.73
CA LEU A 45 15.77 -6.70 -0.50
C LEU A 45 17.11 -6.58 -1.25
N THR A 46 17.74 -7.71 -1.54
CA THR A 46 19.12 -7.74 -2.10
C THR A 46 19.17 -7.73 -3.63
N THR A 47 18.16 -8.31 -4.30
CA THR A 47 18.09 -8.38 -5.77
C THR A 47 16.73 -7.92 -6.26
N TYR A 48 16.68 -7.45 -7.51
CA TYR A 48 15.41 -6.98 -8.10
C TYR A 48 14.37 -8.09 -8.19
N GLY A 49 14.76 -9.31 -8.60
CA GLY A 49 13.82 -10.44 -8.69
C GLY A 49 13.23 -10.84 -7.33
N ARG A 50 14.08 -10.95 -6.30
CA ARG A 50 13.62 -11.24 -4.93
C ARG A 50 12.80 -10.08 -4.37
N GLY A 51 13.24 -8.84 -4.59
CA GLY A 51 12.53 -7.63 -4.20
C GLY A 51 11.13 -7.57 -4.79
N THR A 52 10.96 -7.85 -6.08
CA THR A 52 9.65 -7.91 -6.73
C THR A 52 8.71 -8.92 -6.04
N LEU A 53 9.18 -10.15 -5.76
CA LEU A 53 8.36 -11.16 -5.07
C LEU A 53 7.96 -10.73 -3.65
N ILE A 54 8.92 -10.17 -2.90
CA ILE A 54 8.66 -9.64 -1.55
C ILE A 54 7.66 -8.48 -1.63
N GLY A 55 7.84 -7.58 -2.59
CA GLY A 55 6.97 -6.44 -2.84
C GLY A 55 5.53 -6.86 -3.17
N MET A 56 5.37 -7.88 -4.02
CA MET A 56 4.05 -8.45 -4.32
C MET A 56 3.38 -9.02 -3.08
N ALA A 57 4.11 -9.84 -2.30
CA ALA A 57 3.58 -10.44 -1.07
C ALA A 57 3.20 -9.36 -0.05
N TYR A 58 4.03 -8.33 0.09
CA TYR A 58 3.79 -7.21 0.99
C TYR A 58 2.61 -6.34 0.54
N GLY A 59 2.48 -6.09 -0.76
CA GLY A 59 1.32 -5.42 -1.35
C GLY A 59 0.03 -6.21 -1.10
N ALA A 60 0.04 -7.53 -1.35
CA ALA A 60 -1.10 -8.40 -1.08
C ALA A 60 -1.47 -8.41 0.42
N PHE A 61 -0.48 -8.45 1.30
CA PHE A 61 -0.69 -8.34 2.74
C PHE A 61 -1.40 -7.04 3.12
N TRP A 62 -0.95 -5.89 2.62
CA TRP A 62 -1.61 -4.61 2.87
C TRP A 62 -2.96 -4.45 2.17
N TRP A 63 -3.19 -5.15 1.07
CA TRP A 63 -4.52 -5.24 0.48
C TRP A 63 -5.51 -5.97 1.39
N VAL A 64 -5.09 -7.05 2.06
CA VAL A 64 -5.97 -7.69 3.07
C VAL A 64 -6.19 -6.77 4.26
N LEU A 65 -5.13 -6.16 4.79
CA LEU A 65 -5.25 -5.33 5.98
C LEU A 65 -6.01 -4.02 5.74
N GLY A 66 -5.71 -3.29 4.67
CA GLY A 66 -6.25 -1.95 4.43
C GLY A 66 -7.72 -1.99 3.98
N PRO A 67 -7.97 -2.26 2.70
CA PRO A 67 -9.32 -2.16 2.11
C PRO A 67 -10.28 -3.29 2.49
N LEU A 68 -9.81 -4.46 2.96
CA LEU A 68 -10.69 -5.57 3.35
C LEU A 68 -10.97 -5.67 4.85
N LEU A 69 -10.11 -5.09 5.70
CA LEU A 69 -10.22 -5.20 7.15
C LEU A 69 -10.33 -3.83 7.85
N ILE A 70 -9.27 -3.01 7.83
CA ILE A 70 -9.19 -1.77 8.62
C ILE A 70 -10.23 -0.76 8.14
N MET A 71 -10.27 -0.47 6.83
CA MET A 71 -11.21 0.52 6.29
C MET A 71 -12.67 0.08 6.51
N PRO A 72 -13.08 -1.16 6.17
CA PRO A 72 -14.44 -1.61 6.45
C PRO A 72 -14.81 -1.58 7.94
N MET A 73 -13.88 -1.98 8.82
CA MET A 73 -14.08 -1.92 10.27
C MET A 73 -14.33 -0.50 10.76
N MET A 74 -13.54 0.48 10.31
CA MET A 74 -13.69 1.89 10.69
C MET A 74 -15.00 2.51 10.18
N LEU A 75 -15.48 2.05 9.02
CA LEU A 75 -16.67 2.60 8.36
C LEU A 75 -17.96 1.79 8.63
N GLY A 76 -17.91 0.75 9.46
CA GLY A 76 -19.05 -0.11 9.75
C GLY A 76 -19.53 -0.94 8.54
N MET A 77 -18.64 -1.20 7.58
CA MET A 77 -18.92 -1.99 6.38
C MET A 77 -18.60 -3.48 6.60
N PRO A 78 -19.19 -4.40 5.80
CA PRO A 78 -18.86 -5.82 5.89
C PRO A 78 -17.37 -6.11 5.63
N LEU A 79 -16.75 -6.93 6.48
CA LEU A 79 -15.33 -7.27 6.40
C LEU A 79 -15.08 -8.35 5.32
N PHE A 80 -13.88 -8.35 4.74
CA PHE A 80 -13.40 -9.37 3.79
C PHE A 80 -14.27 -9.58 2.54
N MET A 81 -15.01 -8.57 2.12
CA MET A 81 -15.80 -8.61 0.89
C MET A 81 -14.91 -8.59 -0.35
N VAL A 82 -14.83 -9.71 -1.06
CA VAL A 82 -14.09 -9.83 -2.33
C VAL A 82 -15.05 -9.65 -3.50
N ASN A 83 -15.05 -8.45 -4.10
CA ASN A 83 -15.84 -8.10 -5.28
C ASN A 83 -14.95 -7.48 -6.37
N ALA A 84 -15.54 -7.03 -7.48
CA ALA A 84 -14.78 -6.41 -8.58
C ALA A 84 -13.94 -5.21 -8.13
N THR A 85 -14.46 -4.38 -7.22
CA THR A 85 -13.74 -3.23 -6.66
C THR A 85 -12.55 -3.68 -5.80
N ALA A 86 -12.72 -4.74 -5.01
CA ALA A 86 -11.63 -5.37 -4.27
C ALA A 86 -10.55 -5.94 -5.21
N GLY A 87 -10.95 -6.48 -6.38
CA GLY A 87 -10.03 -6.94 -7.42
C GLY A 87 -9.19 -5.81 -8.02
N TRP A 88 -9.82 -4.68 -8.38
CA TRP A 88 -9.08 -3.48 -8.82
C TRP A 88 -8.15 -2.94 -7.73
N SER A 89 -8.60 -3.02 -6.48
CA SER A 89 -7.80 -2.66 -5.31
C SER A 89 -6.57 -3.56 -5.16
N LEU A 90 -6.73 -4.88 -5.35
CA LEU A 90 -5.63 -5.84 -5.30
C LEU A 90 -4.57 -5.50 -6.33
N MET A 91 -4.97 -5.28 -7.58
CA MET A 91 -4.05 -4.90 -8.65
C MET A 91 -3.25 -3.65 -8.29
N GLY A 92 -3.91 -2.62 -7.73
CA GLY A 92 -3.25 -1.41 -7.27
C GLY A 92 -2.20 -1.66 -6.18
N HIS A 93 -2.51 -2.50 -5.19
CA HIS A 93 -1.60 -2.83 -4.10
C HIS A 93 -0.42 -3.69 -4.57
N LEU A 94 -0.65 -4.63 -5.49
CA LEU A 94 0.43 -5.43 -6.08
C LEU A 94 1.41 -4.54 -6.87
N ILE A 95 0.88 -3.65 -7.73
CA ILE A 95 1.71 -2.70 -8.49
C ILE A 95 2.50 -1.80 -7.54
N TYR A 96 1.84 -1.24 -6.53
CA TYR A 96 2.50 -0.41 -5.52
C TYR A 96 3.61 -1.18 -4.79
N GLY A 97 3.34 -2.39 -4.33
CA GLY A 97 4.32 -3.23 -3.62
C GLY A 97 5.54 -3.57 -4.48
N ILE A 98 5.34 -3.91 -5.76
CA ILE A 98 6.43 -4.14 -6.72
C ILE A 98 7.30 -2.89 -6.86
N ILE A 99 6.69 -1.74 -7.18
CA ILE A 99 7.41 -0.48 -7.39
C ILE A 99 8.19 -0.10 -6.14
N LEU A 100 7.53 -0.16 -4.98
CA LEU A 100 8.13 0.13 -3.68
C LEU A 100 9.37 -0.73 -3.44
N ALA A 101 9.26 -2.05 -3.61
CA ALA A 101 10.38 -2.96 -3.33
C ALA A 101 11.53 -2.78 -4.34
N VAL A 102 11.24 -2.55 -5.62
CA VAL A 102 12.27 -2.27 -6.64
C VAL A 102 13.02 -0.97 -6.32
N VAL A 103 12.30 0.08 -5.94
CA VAL A 103 12.90 1.35 -5.51
C VAL A 103 13.72 1.16 -4.24
N ALA A 104 13.21 0.39 -3.27
CA ALA A 104 13.92 0.09 -2.04
C ALA A 104 15.24 -0.65 -2.31
N VAL A 105 15.23 -1.71 -3.13
CA VAL A 105 16.45 -2.41 -3.58
C VAL A 105 17.44 -1.43 -4.20
N ARG A 106 16.95 -0.51 -5.04
CA ARG A 106 17.78 0.48 -5.74
C ARG A 106 18.41 1.49 -4.77
N VAL A 107 17.68 1.93 -3.75
CA VAL A 107 18.15 2.86 -2.72
C VAL A 107 19.17 2.19 -1.80
N LEU A 108 18.88 0.96 -1.33
CA LEU A 108 19.75 0.21 -0.43
C LEU A 108 21.11 -0.08 -1.08
N LYS A 109 21.13 -0.50 -2.35
CA LYS A 109 22.38 -0.70 -3.09
C LYS A 109 23.27 0.55 -3.13
N HIS A 110 22.66 1.73 -3.27
CA HIS A 110 23.41 2.99 -3.25
C HIS A 110 23.88 3.42 -1.86
N ALA A 111 23.24 2.94 -0.81
CA ALA A 111 23.71 3.19 0.55
C ALA A 111 24.94 2.34 0.85
N ASP A 112 25.01 1.10 0.33
CA ASP A 112 26.14 0.18 0.54
C ASP A 112 27.40 0.58 -0.27
N GLU A 113 27.25 1.37 -1.33
CA GLU A 113 28.34 1.88 -2.18
C GLU A 113 29.05 3.12 -1.59
N ARG A 114 28.54 3.68 -0.49
CA ARG A 114 29.09 4.87 0.19
C ARG A 114 29.91 4.50 1.41
#